data_AF-A0A2M9WDB4-F1
#
_entry.id   AF-A0A2M9WDB4-F1
#
_cell.length_a   1.000
_cell.length_b   1.000
_cell.length_c   1.000
_cell.angle_alpha   90.00
_cell.angle_beta   90.00
_cell.angle_gamma   90.00
#
_symmetry.space_group_name_H-M   'P 1'
#
loop_
_entity.id
_entity.type
_entity.pdbx_description
1 polymer ?
#
loop_
_entity_poly.entity_id
_entity_poly.type
_entity_poly.pdbx_seq_one_letter_code
_entity_poly.pdbx_strand_id
1 'polypeptide(L)' 'MNKRTRREQRIRLCALQLRYRKAWRTQASSCQLAAMLTEIEAIQQYLAADSLPQEALCR' A
#
# COMPACT_ATOMS: atom_id res chain seq x y z
N MET A 1 -0.49 -14.15 -5.36
CA MET A 1 -0.70 -13.16 -6.44
C MET A 1 0.22 -13.39 -7.63
N ASN A 2 -0.22 -13.08 -8.86
CA ASN A 2 0.65 -13.17 -10.05
C ASN A 2 1.68 -12.00 -10.09
N LYS A 3 2.81 -12.19 -10.78
CA LYS A 3 3.91 -11.20 -10.83
C LYS A 3 3.47 -9.83 -11.37
N ARG A 4 2.50 -9.79 -12.28
CA ARG A 4 1.97 -8.57 -12.92
C ARG A 4 1.22 -7.71 -11.91
N THR A 5 0.28 -8.31 -11.18
CA THR A 5 -0.51 -7.65 -10.14
C THR A 5 0.39 -7.14 -9.00
N ARG A 6 1.45 -7.88 -8.63
CA ARG A 6 2.41 -7.42 -7.61
C ARG A 6 3.18 -6.17 -8.03
N ARG A 7 3.60 -6.13 -9.29
CA ARG A 7 4.26 -4.95 -9.86
C ARG A 7 3.31 -3.75 -9.88
N GLU A 8 2.08 -3.94 -10.31
CA GLU A 8 1.06 -2.88 -10.35
C GLU A 8 0.77 -2.30 -8.98
N GLN A 9 0.64 -3.15 -7.95
CA GLN A 9 0.41 -2.69 -6.58
C GLN A 9 1.60 -1.92 -6.00
N ARG A 10 2.84 -2.34 -6.31
CA ARG A 10 4.02 -1.55 -5.96
C ARG A 10 4.03 -0.17 -6.62
N ILE A 11 3.65 -0.09 -7.89
CA ILE A 11 3.52 1.19 -8.60
C ILE A 11 2.46 2.08 -7.93
N ARG A 12 1.29 1.51 -7.61
CA ARG A 12 0.21 2.22 -6.91
C ARG A 12 0.67 2.73 -5.54
N LEU A 13 1.36 1.90 -4.76
CA LEU A 13 1.92 2.28 -3.46
C LEU A 13 2.87 3.48 -3.57
N CYS A 14 3.82 3.43 -4.51
CA CYS A 14 4.76 4.54 -4.74
C CYS A 14 4.02 5.83 -5.13
N ALA A 15 3.03 5.74 -6.02
CA ALA A 15 2.23 6.89 -6.44
C ALA A 15 1.44 7.50 -5.27
N LEU A 16 0.84 6.68 -4.42
CA LEU A 16 0.12 7.13 -3.23
C LEU A 16 1.04 7.82 -2.22
N GLN A 17 2.21 7.25 -1.94
CA GLN A 17 3.20 7.88 -1.06
C GLN A 17 3.69 9.23 -1.58
N LEU A 18 3.80 9.41 -2.91
CA LEU A 18 4.11 10.70 -3.51
C LEU A 18 2.97 11.71 -3.32
N ARG A 19 1.72 11.28 -3.53
CA ARG A 19 0.53 12.13 -3.32
C ARG A 19 0.39 12.55 -1.86
N TYR A 20 0.58 11.62 -0.92
CA TYR A 20 0.60 11.91 0.51
C TYR A 20 1.65 12.98 0.85
N ARG A 21 2.90 12.80 0.39
CA ARG A 21 3.97 13.80 0.61
C ARG A 21 3.67 15.16 -0.01
N LYS A 22 2.92 15.21 -1.11
CA LYS A 22 2.47 16.47 -1.71
C LYS A 22 1.36 17.10 -0.85
N ALA A 23 0.34 16.33 -0.48
CA ALA A 23 -0.78 16.77 0.34
C ALA A 23 -0.31 17.31 1.71
N TRP A 24 0.65 16.62 2.34
CA TRP A 24 1.28 17.07 3.57
C TRP A 24 1.95 18.45 3.41
N ARG A 25 2.76 18.62 2.36
CA ARG A 25 3.43 19.90 2.07
C ARG A 25 2.46 21.03 1.76
N THR A 26 1.30 20.73 1.17
CA THR A 26 0.25 21.72 0.88
C THR A 26 -0.74 21.88 2.04
N GLN A 27 -0.43 21.37 3.23
CA GLN A 27 -1.28 21.49 4.43
C GLN A 27 -2.72 20.99 4.19
N ALA A 28 -2.86 19.85 3.51
CA ALA A 28 -4.14 19.17 3.38
C ALA A 28 -4.76 18.87 4.76
N SER A 29 -6.08 18.73 4.81
CA SER A 29 -6.78 18.45 6.06
C SER A 29 -6.32 17.12 6.68
N SER A 30 -6.40 17.02 8.00
CA SER A 30 -6.11 15.78 8.73
C SER A 30 -6.93 14.59 8.21
N CYS A 31 -8.21 14.81 7.89
CA CYS A 31 -9.08 13.78 7.29
C CYS A 31 -8.56 13.29 5.95
N GLN A 32 -8.09 14.20 5.08
CA GLN A 32 -7.55 13.83 3.78
C GLN A 32 -6.25 13.05 3.90
N LEU A 33 -5.38 13.44 4.84
CA LEU A 33 -4.13 12.73 5.12
C LEU A 33 -4.40 11.33 5.69
N ALA A 34 -5.36 11.22 6.62
CA ALA A 34 -5.76 9.94 7.20
C ALA A 34 -6.29 8.96 6.14
N ALA A 35 -7.16 9.42 5.24
CA ALA A 35 -7.66 8.58 4.15
C ALA A 35 -6.53 8.04 3.27
N MET A 36 -5.54 8.88 2.92
CA MET A 36 -4.37 8.44 2.15
C MET A 36 -3.50 7.42 2.90
N LEU A 37 -3.35 7.57 4.22
CA LEU A 37 -2.63 6.60 5.04
C LEU A 37 -3.34 5.25 5.07
N THR A 38 -4.66 5.23 5.23
CA THR A 38 -5.45 3.99 5.18
C THR A 38 -5.30 3.26 3.85
N GLU A 39 -5.31 3.97 2.72
CA GLU A 39 -5.07 3.37 1.41
C GLU A 39 -3.65 2.78 1.27
N ILE A 40 -2.65 3.47 1.81
CA ILE A 40 -1.25 3.00 1.83
C ILE A 40 -1.14 1.69 2.64
N GLU A 41 -1.74 1.66 3.83
CA GLU A 41 -1.76 0.49 4.71
C GLU A 41 -2.43 -0.71 4.05
N ALA A 42 -3.58 -0.51 3.40
CA ALA A 42 -4.30 -1.58 2.70
C ALA A 42 -3.44 -2.23 1.60
N ILE A 43 -2.71 -1.45 0.81
CA ILE A 43 -1.83 -1.99 -0.23
C ILE A 43 -0.61 -2.69 0.39
N GLN A 44 -0.06 -2.17 1.48
CA GLN A 44 1.05 -2.82 2.19
C GLN A 44 0.63 -4.17 2.77
N GLN A 45 -0.55 -4.25 3.40
CA GLN A 45 -1.11 -5.50 3.91
C GLN A 45 -1.35 -6.51 2.78
N TYR A 46 -1.91 -6.06 1.66
CA TYR A 46 -2.10 -6.90 0.48
C TYR A 46 -0.78 -7.48 -0.05
N LEU A 47 0.27 -6.64 -0.15
CA LEU A 47 1.60 -7.08 -0.58
C LEU A 47 2.29 -8.01 0.45
N ALA A 48 2.01 -7.83 1.74
CA ALA A 48 2.55 -8.66 2.82
C ALA A 48 1.88 -10.04 2.87
N ALA A 49 0.55 -10.10 2.71
CA ALA A 49 -0.20 -11.35 2.64
C ALA A 49 0.29 -12.27 1.52
N ASP A 50 0.68 -11.70 0.38
CA ASP A 50 1.30 -12.44 -0.74
C ASP A 50 2.76 -12.83 -0.52
N SER A 51 3.37 -12.36 0.57
CA SER A 51 4.76 -12.68 0.93
C SER A 51 4.85 -13.73 2.02
N LEU A 52 3.73 -14.14 2.63
CA LEU A 52 3.69 -15.29 3.54
C LEU A 52 3.93 -16.57 2.73
N PRO A 53 4.96 -17.38 3.08
CA PRO A 53 5.19 -18.64 2.41
C PRO A 53 4.03 -19.58 2.71
N GLN A 54 3.64 -20.33 1.68
CA GLN A 54 2.65 -21.40 1.70
C GLN A 54 3.09 -22.63 2.55
N GLU A 55 3.94 -22.42 3.56
CA GLU A 55 4.57 -23.47 4.38
C GLU A 55 3.82 -23.75 5.71
N ALA A 56 2.68 -23.09 5.96
CA ALA A 56 1.86 -23.36 7.14
C ALA A 56 0.78 -24.45 6.92
N LEU A 57 0.83 -25.22 5.83
CA LEU A 57 -0.17 -26.25 5.50
C LEU A 57 0.33 -27.70 5.55
N CYS A 58 1.52 -27.95 6.10
CA CYS A 58 1.97 -29.31 6.42
C CYS A 58 2.64 -29.35 7.80
N ARG A 59 1.83 -29.58 8.84
CA ARG A 59 2.25 -30.29 10.05
C ARG A 59 1.13 -31.18 10.53
#